data_AF-A0A0C3EI00-F1
#
_entry.id   AF-A0A0C3EI00-F1
#
_cell.length_a   1.000
_cell.length_b   1.000
_cell.length_c   1.000
_cell.angle_alpha   90.00
_cell.angle_beta   90.00
_cell.angle_gamma   90.00
#
_symmetry.space_group_name_H-M   'P 1'
#
loop_
_entity.id
_entity.type
_entity.pdbx_description
1 polymer ?
#
loop_
_entity_poly.entity_id
_entity_poly.type
_entity_poly.pdbx_seq_one_letter_code
_entity_poly.pdbx_strand_id
1 'polypeptide(L)'
;MVPDHDVPKVETPLIILFPPKYTARSPFGRATRPMLAFNMETREIVFLKGYWRADVDGMEKEGDIYALLESKDVPNIAPFGKGNDVCDHTALTHTLRNEEWACLSRVMVLLRLYRMSLNVVARHLTSFNSLWEFVSAIPDAMTAHQHAYFDAYVLHRDISAGNILITCEGKGLLIDWDLSIKLINPNTVPISLQSTCLQPFPQGTWQFMSAALLQDNEKCNELEDDRESCLHVLTWTALRFTKHT
;
A
#
# COMPACT_ATOMS: atom_id res chain seq x y z
N MET A 1 -11.54 16.86 -1.79
CA MET A 1 -12.70 15.94 -1.73
C MET A 1 -12.21 14.51 -1.77
N VAL A 2 -12.71 13.62 -0.91
CA VAL A 2 -12.47 12.18 -0.95
C VAL A 2 -13.80 11.48 -1.20
N PRO A 3 -13.95 10.68 -2.26
CA PRO A 3 -15.18 9.93 -2.51
C PRO A 3 -15.44 8.86 -1.45
N ASP A 4 -16.71 8.60 -1.18
CA ASP A 4 -17.15 7.51 -0.30
C ASP A 4 -16.89 6.13 -0.93
N HIS A 5 -16.65 5.14 -0.08
CA HIS A 5 -16.36 3.77 -0.51
C HIS A 5 -17.56 3.13 -1.23
N ASP A 6 -18.75 3.21 -0.64
CA ASP A 6 -19.95 2.52 -1.13
C ASP A 6 -20.74 3.41 -2.10
N VAL A 7 -20.69 4.73 -1.92
CA VAL A 7 -21.44 5.69 -2.74
C VAL A 7 -20.51 6.73 -3.38
N PRO A 8 -19.84 6.42 -4.50
CA PRO A 8 -18.76 7.26 -5.07
C PRO A 8 -19.14 8.73 -5.36
N LYS A 9 -20.44 9.03 -5.56
CA LYS A 9 -20.93 10.40 -5.80
C LYS A 9 -20.96 11.26 -4.53
N VAL A 10 -20.96 10.64 -3.36
CA VAL A 10 -20.89 11.33 -2.08
C VAL A 10 -19.42 11.58 -1.79
N GLU A 11 -19.05 12.85 -1.68
CA GLU A 11 -17.67 13.24 -1.43
C GLU A 11 -17.53 14.01 -0.13
N THR A 12 -16.44 13.74 0.59
CA THR A 12 -16.10 14.41 1.85
C THR A 12 -15.10 15.54 1.63
N PRO A 13 -15.41 16.76 2.09
CA PRO A 13 -14.46 17.86 2.05
C PRO A 13 -13.37 17.69 3.10
N LEU A 14 -12.14 17.58 2.62
CA LEU A 14 -10.93 17.61 3.44
C LEU A 14 -10.12 18.86 3.11
N ILE A 15 -9.68 19.59 4.12
CA ILE A 15 -8.75 20.72 3.97
C ILE A 15 -7.33 20.19 4.11
N ILE A 16 -6.51 20.36 3.08
CA ILE A 16 -5.10 19.96 3.14
C ILE A 16 -4.35 20.91 4.08
N LEU A 17 -3.73 20.36 5.12
CA LEU A 17 -3.00 21.13 6.11
C LEU A 17 -1.54 21.33 5.71
N PHE A 18 -0.88 20.25 5.25
CA PHE A 18 0.52 20.28 4.82
C PHE A 18 0.84 19.03 4.00
N PRO A 19 1.51 19.15 2.83
CA PRO A 19 2.13 17.98 2.21
C PRO A 19 3.31 17.54 3.08
N PRO A 20 3.37 16.29 3.60
CA PRO A 20 4.57 15.77 4.26
C PRO A 20 5.78 15.94 3.34
N LYS A 21 6.99 15.97 3.93
CA LYS A 21 8.27 16.08 3.22
C LYS A 21 8.59 14.83 2.37
N TYR A 22 7.60 14.25 1.70
CA TYR A 22 7.77 13.08 0.86
C TYR A 22 8.32 13.52 -0.50
N THR A 23 9.48 12.98 -0.84
CA THR A 23 10.22 13.31 -2.07
C THR A 23 10.37 12.07 -2.94
N ALA A 24 9.29 11.35 -3.26
CA ALA A 24 9.35 10.44 -4.41
C ALA A 24 9.32 11.30 -5.69
N ARG A 25 10.50 11.72 -6.13
CA ARG A 25 10.72 12.43 -7.41
C ARG A 25 10.90 11.45 -8.57
N SER A 26 10.44 10.21 -8.44
CA SER A 26 10.53 9.27 -9.56
C SER A 26 9.58 9.75 -10.67
N PRO A 27 10.07 9.99 -11.89
CA PRO A 27 9.20 10.24 -13.03
C PRO A 27 8.40 8.98 -13.43
N PHE A 28 8.80 7.81 -12.90
CA PHE A 28 8.17 6.53 -13.12
C PHE A 28 7.54 6.03 -11.81
N GLY A 29 6.21 5.93 -11.76
CA GLY A 29 5.48 5.45 -10.59
C GLY A 29 4.04 5.96 -10.56
N ARG A 30 3.31 5.67 -9.49
CA ARG A 30 1.89 5.99 -9.32
C ARG A 30 1.61 7.46 -8.96
N ALA A 31 2.66 8.28 -8.93
CA ALA A 31 2.64 9.67 -8.45
C ALA A 31 1.90 9.83 -7.10
N THR A 32 2.16 8.92 -6.17
CA THR A 32 1.54 8.87 -4.84
C THR A 32 1.81 10.16 -4.07
N ARG A 33 0.75 10.75 -3.53
CA ARG A 33 0.76 11.99 -2.76
C ARG A 33 0.15 11.72 -1.38
N PRO A 34 0.97 11.35 -0.38
CA PRO A 34 0.55 11.34 1.00
C PRO A 34 0.42 12.78 1.52
N MET A 35 -0.56 13.06 2.35
CA MET A 35 -0.90 14.39 2.89
C MET A 35 -1.50 14.27 4.29
N LEU A 36 -1.32 15.28 5.14
CA LEU A 36 -2.20 15.45 6.31
C LEU A 36 -3.34 16.38 5.92
N ALA A 37 -4.56 16.00 6.29
CA ALA A 37 -5.75 16.77 5.98
C ALA A 37 -6.67 16.86 7.20
N PHE A 38 -7.40 17.97 7.31
CA PHE A 38 -8.44 18.17 8.29
C PHE A 38 -9.77 17.73 7.71
N ASN A 39 -10.42 16.77 8.35
CA ASN A 39 -11.76 16.33 7.99
C ASN A 39 -12.81 17.29 8.53
N MET A 40 -13.56 17.92 7.63
CA MET A 40 -14.55 18.93 8.00
C MET A 40 -15.79 18.33 8.69
N GLU A 41 -16.08 17.04 8.45
CA GLU A 41 -17.19 16.31 9.06
C GLU A 41 -16.84 15.90 10.49
N THR A 42 -15.73 15.17 10.67
CA THR A 42 -15.33 14.64 12.00
C THR A 42 -14.58 15.65 12.85
N ARG A 43 -14.06 16.73 12.24
CA ARG A 43 -13.18 17.74 12.86
C ARG A 43 -11.86 17.17 13.39
N GLU A 44 -11.35 16.14 12.72
CA GLU A 44 -10.10 15.47 13.08
C GLU A 44 -9.06 15.59 11.97
N ILE A 45 -7.78 15.42 12.34
CA ILE A 45 -6.70 15.31 11.36
C ILE A 45 -6.62 13.85 10.91
N VAL A 46 -6.64 13.65 9.60
CA VAL A 46 -6.56 12.35 8.95
C VAL A 46 -5.36 12.32 7.99
N PHE A 47 -4.88 11.11 7.70
CA PHE A 47 -3.94 10.90 6.61
C PHE A 47 -4.72 10.77 5.31
N LEU A 48 -4.30 11.52 4.28
CA LEU A 48 -4.91 11.53 2.95
C LEU A 48 -3.88 11.01 1.94
N LYS A 49 -4.27 10.02 1.15
CA LYS A 49 -3.45 9.44 0.08
C LYS A 49 -4.18 9.63 -1.26
N GLY A 50 -3.48 10.18 -2.24
CA GLY A 50 -3.93 10.21 -3.63
C GLY A 50 -2.89 9.58 -4.54
N TYR A 51 -3.29 8.70 -5.45
CA TYR A 51 -2.38 8.02 -6.37
C TYR A 51 -3.10 7.52 -7.62
N TRP A 52 -2.34 7.24 -8.67
CA TRP A 52 -2.85 6.63 -9.89
C TRP A 52 -2.79 5.11 -9.76
N ARG A 53 -3.95 4.46 -9.66
CA ARG A 53 -4.06 3.01 -9.63
C ARG A 53 -4.29 2.43 -11.03
N ALA A 54 -3.80 1.21 -11.26
CA ALA A 54 -4.00 0.49 -12.52
C ALA A 54 -5.40 -0.12 -12.60
N ASP A 55 -6.24 0.38 -13.51
CA ASP A 55 -7.59 -0.11 -13.78
C ASP A 55 -7.52 -1.38 -14.63
N VAL A 56 -7.17 -2.48 -13.97
CA VAL A 56 -7.03 -3.81 -14.55
C VAL A 56 -7.80 -4.82 -13.71
N ASP A 57 -8.39 -5.80 -14.38
CA ASP A 57 -9.08 -6.90 -13.72
C ASP A 57 -8.11 -7.66 -12.80
N GLY A 58 -8.57 -7.96 -11.57
CA GLY A 58 -7.78 -8.64 -10.54
C GLY A 58 -6.93 -7.73 -9.67
N MET A 59 -6.88 -6.41 -9.91
CA MET A 59 -6.36 -5.44 -8.94
C MET A 59 -7.51 -4.75 -8.20
N GLU A 60 -7.75 -5.19 -6.97
CA GLU A 60 -8.76 -4.63 -6.08
C GLU A 60 -8.44 -3.16 -5.73
N LYS A 61 -9.45 -2.39 -5.29
CA LYS A 61 -9.19 -1.07 -4.73
C LYS A 61 -8.63 -1.24 -3.32
N GLU A 62 -7.74 -0.34 -2.93
CA GLU A 62 -7.15 -0.38 -1.58
C GLU A 62 -8.24 -0.30 -0.50
N GLY A 63 -9.30 0.49 -0.72
CA GLY A 63 -10.48 0.52 0.17
C GLY A 63 -11.20 -0.83 0.30
N ASP A 64 -11.35 -1.58 -0.80
CA ASP A 64 -11.98 -2.92 -0.76
C ASP A 64 -11.13 -3.91 0.05
N ILE A 65 -9.80 -3.75 0.01
CA ILE A 65 -8.87 -4.54 0.83
C ILE A 65 -9.01 -4.16 2.29
N TYR A 66 -9.01 -2.87 2.64
CA TYR A 66 -9.24 -2.42 4.00
C TYR A 66 -10.58 -2.95 4.55
N ALA A 67 -11.68 -2.84 3.79
CA ALA A 67 -12.98 -3.37 4.19
C ALA A 67 -12.94 -4.88 4.46
N LEU A 68 -12.21 -5.65 3.64
CA LEU A 68 -12.00 -7.08 3.87
C LEU A 68 -11.20 -7.35 5.14
N LEU A 69 -10.09 -6.64 5.36
CA LEU A 69 -9.24 -6.80 6.54
C LEU A 69 -9.99 -6.45 7.84
N GLU A 70 -10.77 -5.37 7.83
CA GLU A 70 -11.62 -4.98 8.95
C GLU A 70 -12.72 -6.02 9.20
N SER A 71 -13.34 -6.59 8.16
CA SER A 71 -14.34 -7.66 8.31
C SER A 71 -13.80 -8.96 8.91
N LYS A 72 -12.47 -9.12 8.92
CA LYS A 72 -11.75 -10.26 9.50
C LYS A 72 -11.07 -9.93 10.82
N ASP A 73 -11.34 -8.75 11.38
CA ASP A 73 -10.76 -8.26 12.63
C ASP A 73 -9.22 -8.29 12.63
N VAL A 74 -8.59 -8.01 11.47
CA VAL A 74 -7.13 -8.00 11.35
C VAL A 74 -6.56 -6.87 12.21
N PRO A 75 -5.67 -7.18 13.18
CA PRO A 75 -5.11 -6.17 14.08
C PRO A 75 -4.05 -5.32 13.39
N ASN A 76 -3.68 -4.19 14.01
CA ASN A 76 -2.53 -3.37 13.64
C ASN A 76 -2.51 -2.87 12.17
N ILE A 77 -3.68 -2.77 11.54
CA ILE A 77 -3.88 -1.99 10.32
C ILE A 77 -4.30 -0.56 10.69
N ALA A 78 -3.98 0.40 9.84
CA ALA A 78 -4.51 1.75 10.02
C ALA A 78 -6.04 1.77 9.85
N PRO A 79 -6.81 2.42 10.75
CA PRO A 79 -8.25 2.53 10.59
C PRO A 79 -8.61 3.21 9.27
N PHE A 80 -9.43 2.54 8.45
CA PHE A 80 -9.83 3.10 7.18
C PHE A 80 -10.82 4.25 7.37
N GLY A 81 -10.67 5.29 6.56
CA GLY A 81 -11.60 6.41 6.52
C GLY A 81 -12.58 6.25 5.36
N LYS A 82 -12.33 6.99 4.28
CA LYS A 82 -13.12 6.92 3.04
C LYS A 82 -12.17 6.73 1.88
N GLY A 83 -12.63 6.20 0.76
CA GLY A 83 -11.83 6.20 -0.45
C GLY A 83 -12.48 5.54 -1.65
N ASN A 84 -12.29 6.16 -2.82
CA ASN A 84 -12.73 5.60 -4.09
C ASN A 84 -11.96 6.22 -5.27
N ASP A 85 -12.29 5.75 -6.47
CA ASP A 85 -11.92 6.41 -7.71
C ASP A 85 -12.54 7.81 -7.77
N VAL A 86 -11.73 8.79 -8.14
CA VAL A 86 -12.21 10.15 -8.40
C VAL A 86 -12.89 10.16 -9.78
N CYS A 87 -14.15 10.58 -9.82
CA CYS A 87 -14.92 10.63 -11.06
C CYS A 87 -14.20 11.47 -12.14
N ASP A 88 -14.29 11.01 -13.38
CA ASP A 88 -13.74 11.67 -14.59
C ASP A 88 -12.23 11.92 -14.60
N HIS A 89 -11.46 11.31 -13.68
CA HIS A 89 -10.00 11.44 -13.62
C HIS A 89 -9.30 10.16 -14.07
N THR A 90 -9.22 9.97 -15.38
CA THR A 90 -8.53 8.83 -16.01
C THR A 90 -7.36 9.30 -16.89
N ALA A 91 -6.31 8.48 -16.99
CA ALA A 91 -5.17 8.77 -17.84
C ALA A 91 -5.41 8.31 -19.29
N LEU A 92 -5.10 9.17 -20.25
CA LEU A 92 -5.20 8.88 -21.69
C LEU A 92 -3.94 8.20 -22.26
N THR A 93 -2.89 8.00 -21.45
CA THR A 93 -1.60 7.51 -21.97
C THR A 93 -1.71 6.11 -22.60
N HIS A 94 -2.63 5.28 -22.11
CA HIS A 94 -2.89 3.96 -22.65
C HIS A 94 -3.50 3.99 -24.07
N THR A 95 -4.26 5.03 -24.44
CA THR A 95 -4.80 5.19 -25.81
C THR A 95 -3.78 5.77 -26.77
N LEU A 96 -2.93 6.68 -26.28
CA LEU A 96 -1.95 7.41 -27.10
C LEU A 96 -0.68 6.60 -27.38
N ARG A 97 -0.48 5.44 -26.75
CA ARG A 97 0.75 4.64 -26.86
C ARG A 97 1.06 4.13 -28.27
N ASN A 98 0.06 4.07 -29.15
CA ASN A 98 0.18 3.54 -30.51
C ASN A 98 0.26 4.66 -31.58
N GLU A 99 0.29 5.93 -31.15
CA GLU A 99 0.43 7.06 -32.06
C GLU A 99 1.82 7.08 -32.71
N GLU A 100 1.92 7.60 -33.93
CA GLU A 100 3.18 7.58 -34.71
C GLU A 100 4.33 8.33 -34.03
N TRP A 101 4.01 9.35 -33.22
CA TRP A 101 4.99 10.12 -32.45
C TRP A 101 5.38 9.46 -31.13
N ALA A 102 4.67 8.42 -30.69
CA ALA A 102 4.92 7.76 -29.43
C ALA A 102 6.13 6.82 -29.53
N CYS A 103 7.07 6.94 -28.59
CA CYS A 103 8.17 5.98 -28.47
C CYS A 103 7.62 4.59 -28.14
N LEU A 104 8.30 3.54 -28.63
CA LEU A 104 8.05 2.15 -28.23
C LEU A 104 8.02 2.04 -26.70
N SER A 105 6.85 1.72 -26.16
CA SER A 105 6.61 1.60 -24.72
C SER A 105 6.05 0.21 -24.40
N ARG A 106 6.27 -0.23 -23.16
CA ARG A 106 5.64 -1.44 -22.61
C ARG A 106 4.10 -1.28 -22.64
N VAL A 107 3.38 -2.38 -22.42
CA VAL A 107 1.92 -2.34 -22.30
C VAL A 107 1.54 -1.34 -21.19
N MET A 108 0.87 -0.27 -21.58
CA MET A 108 0.38 0.74 -20.64
C MET A 108 -1.06 0.41 -20.32
N VAL A 109 -1.36 0.35 -19.02
CA VAL A 109 -2.70 0.09 -18.50
C VAL A 109 -3.44 1.41 -18.29
N LEU A 110 -4.77 1.35 -18.33
CA LEU A 110 -5.61 2.48 -17.93
C LEU A 110 -5.29 2.82 -16.47
N LEU A 111 -5.06 4.11 -16.19
CA LEU A 111 -4.87 4.58 -14.82
C LEU A 111 -6.06 5.42 -14.40
N ARG A 112 -6.52 5.21 -13.16
CA ARG A 112 -7.54 6.04 -12.51
C ARG A 112 -6.95 6.71 -11.29
N LEU A 113 -7.30 7.98 -11.09
CA LEU A 113 -6.95 8.67 -9.87
C LEU A 113 -7.80 8.11 -8.73
N TYR A 114 -7.15 7.48 -7.77
CA TYR A 114 -7.77 7.01 -6.54
C TYR A 114 -7.39 7.93 -5.39
N ARG A 115 -8.34 8.18 -4.49
CA ARG A 115 -8.10 8.99 -3.31
C ARG A 115 -8.77 8.37 -2.11
N MET A 116 -8.04 8.30 -1.01
CA MET A 116 -8.51 7.72 0.23
C MET A 116 -7.95 8.45 1.45
N SER A 117 -8.57 8.22 2.60
CA SER A 117 -8.08 8.65 3.90
C SER A 117 -7.96 7.49 4.87
N LEU A 118 -6.99 7.58 5.77
CA LEU A 118 -6.87 6.75 6.95
C LEU A 118 -7.06 7.64 8.18
N ASN A 119 -7.88 7.17 9.12
CA ASN A 119 -8.22 7.92 10.34
C ASN A 119 -7.10 7.75 11.39
N VAL A 120 -5.87 8.05 10.98
CA VAL A 120 -4.67 7.94 11.82
C VAL A 120 -3.71 9.08 11.55
N VAL A 121 -3.05 9.53 12.61
CA VAL A 121 -1.89 10.42 12.54
C VAL A 121 -0.72 9.71 13.20
N ALA A 122 0.23 9.25 12.39
CA ALA A 122 1.38 8.47 12.84
C ALA A 122 2.64 8.89 12.07
N ARG A 123 3.81 8.48 12.58
CA ARG A 123 5.11 8.74 11.96
C ARG A 123 5.58 7.52 11.18
N HIS A 124 6.39 7.70 10.15
CA HIS A 124 7.06 6.57 9.50
C HIS A 124 8.04 5.89 10.47
N LEU A 125 8.27 4.60 10.25
CA LEU A 125 9.22 3.78 11.02
C LEU A 125 10.58 4.46 11.17
N THR A 126 11.10 5.07 10.10
CA THR A 126 12.40 5.77 10.07
C THR A 126 12.51 7.00 10.97
N SER A 127 11.41 7.48 11.54
CA SER A 127 11.34 8.65 12.43
C SER A 127 11.18 8.26 13.90
N PHE A 128 11.59 7.04 14.28
CA PHE A 128 11.54 6.54 15.66
C PHE A 128 12.35 7.43 16.62
N ASN A 129 11.88 7.52 17.87
CA ASN A 129 12.54 8.25 18.95
C ASN A 129 13.49 7.36 19.77
N SER A 130 13.28 6.04 19.73
CA SER A 130 14.12 5.07 20.44
C SER A 130 14.24 3.76 19.66
N LEU A 131 15.33 3.02 19.92
CA LEU A 131 15.51 1.67 19.38
C LEU A 131 14.39 0.72 19.81
N TRP A 132 13.88 0.89 21.04
CA TRP A 132 12.78 0.10 21.54
C TRP A 132 11.52 0.31 20.68
N GLU A 133 11.16 1.57 20.43
CA GLU A 133 10.02 1.92 19.58
C GLU A 133 10.16 1.34 18.16
N PHE A 134 11.36 1.44 17.57
CA PHE A 134 11.66 0.84 16.27
C PHE A 134 11.46 -0.69 16.26
N VAL A 135 12.06 -1.39 17.23
CA VAL A 135 12.03 -2.85 17.28
C VAL A 135 10.64 -3.37 17.66
N SER A 136 9.87 -2.63 18.49
CA SER A 136 8.51 -3.02 18.88
C SER A 136 7.47 -2.80 17.79
N ALA A 137 7.64 -1.80 16.92
CA ALA A 137 6.68 -1.52 15.85
C ALA A 137 6.70 -2.58 14.72
N ILE A 138 7.83 -3.26 14.50
CA ILE A 138 7.96 -4.27 13.45
C ILE A 138 7.08 -5.52 13.73
N PRO A 139 7.13 -6.15 14.93
CA PRO A 139 6.23 -7.25 15.29
C PRO A 139 4.75 -6.90 15.17
N ASP A 140 4.35 -5.67 15.54
CA ASP A 140 2.96 -5.22 15.41
C ASP A 140 2.51 -5.23 13.93
N ALA A 141 3.33 -4.66 13.03
CA ALA A 141 3.07 -4.68 11.60
C ALA A 141 3.07 -6.10 11.02
N MET A 142 3.98 -6.97 11.48
CA MET A 142 4.01 -8.37 11.03
C MET A 142 2.86 -9.21 11.60
N THR A 143 2.27 -8.80 12.71
CA THR A 143 1.03 -9.39 13.22
C THR A 143 -0.13 -9.03 12.29
N ALA A 144 -0.23 -7.77 11.83
CA ALA A 144 -1.21 -7.38 10.81
C ALA A 144 -1.03 -8.22 9.53
N HIS A 145 0.21 -8.33 9.04
CA HIS A 145 0.54 -9.14 7.85
C HIS A 145 0.14 -10.61 8.00
N GLN A 146 0.48 -11.23 9.13
CA GLN A 146 0.16 -12.63 9.41
C GLN A 146 -1.36 -12.85 9.40
N HIS A 147 -2.12 -12.03 10.12
CA HIS A 147 -3.59 -12.13 10.14
C HIS A 147 -4.22 -11.83 8.77
N ALA A 148 -3.70 -10.85 8.04
CA ALA A 148 -4.14 -10.58 6.66
C ALA A 148 -3.96 -11.81 5.77
N TYR A 149 -2.82 -12.50 5.86
CA TYR A 149 -2.56 -13.69 5.06
C TYR A 149 -3.43 -14.88 5.47
N PHE A 150 -3.48 -15.22 6.76
CA PHE A 150 -4.13 -16.46 7.22
C PHE A 150 -5.65 -16.34 7.37
N ASP A 151 -6.17 -15.18 7.75
CA ASP A 151 -7.59 -14.99 8.04
C ASP A 151 -8.35 -14.32 6.88
N ALA A 152 -7.67 -13.41 6.16
CA ALA A 152 -8.24 -12.67 5.03
C ALA A 152 -7.76 -13.16 3.66
N TYR A 153 -6.77 -14.05 3.60
CA TYR A 153 -6.14 -14.52 2.35
C TYR A 153 -5.61 -13.34 1.52
N VAL A 154 -4.98 -12.35 2.15
CA VAL A 154 -4.38 -11.18 1.49
C VAL A 154 -2.86 -11.21 1.65
N LEU A 155 -2.13 -11.15 0.54
CA LEU A 155 -0.67 -10.98 0.54
C LEU A 155 -0.32 -9.51 0.30
N HIS A 156 0.58 -8.93 1.09
CA HIS A 156 0.85 -7.48 1.08
C HIS A 156 1.72 -7.04 -0.10
N ARG A 157 2.81 -7.78 -0.38
CA ARG A 157 3.73 -7.58 -1.53
C ARG A 157 4.58 -6.31 -1.55
N ASP A 158 4.32 -5.34 -0.68
CA ASP A 158 5.16 -4.14 -0.54
C ASP A 158 5.52 -3.81 0.92
N ILE A 159 6.03 -4.78 1.66
CA ILE A 159 6.55 -4.52 3.02
C ILE A 159 7.80 -3.63 2.89
N SER A 160 7.73 -2.41 3.44
CA SER A 160 8.80 -1.43 3.37
C SER A 160 8.86 -0.56 4.62
N ALA A 161 10.00 0.09 4.88
CA ALA A 161 10.13 1.01 6.01
C ALA A 161 9.20 2.25 5.90
N GLY A 162 8.70 2.54 4.69
CA GLY A 162 7.73 3.61 4.45
C GLY A 162 6.30 3.20 4.80
N ASN A 163 6.01 1.90 4.74
CA ASN A 163 4.67 1.32 4.88
C ASN A 163 4.40 0.81 6.31
N ILE A 164 5.35 0.99 7.21
CA ILE A 164 5.17 0.78 8.65
C ILE A 164 5.14 2.15 9.33
N LEU A 165 4.04 2.42 10.02
CA LEU A 165 3.86 3.62 10.84
C LEU A 165 4.01 3.30 12.32
N ILE A 166 4.38 4.32 13.09
CA ILE A 166 4.47 4.30 14.55
C ILE A 166 3.49 5.33 15.10
N THR A 167 2.52 4.88 15.90
CA THR A 167 1.56 5.76 16.58
C THR A 167 2.22 6.59 17.69
N CYS A 168 1.50 7.53 18.28
CA CYS A 168 2.01 8.27 19.44
C CYS A 168 2.18 7.39 20.69
N GLU A 169 1.46 6.27 20.77
CA GLU A 169 1.61 5.25 21.81
C GLU A 169 2.77 4.28 21.55
N GLY A 170 3.48 4.41 20.43
CA GLY A 170 4.60 3.54 20.06
C GLY A 170 4.18 2.20 19.43
N LYS A 171 2.92 2.06 19.02
CA LYS A 171 2.43 0.86 18.31
C LYS A 171 2.77 0.92 16.83
N GLY A 172 3.08 -0.23 16.23
CA GLY A 172 3.27 -0.37 14.80
C GLY A 172 1.94 -0.53 14.05
N LEU A 173 1.81 0.12 12.89
CA LEU A 173 0.70 -0.07 11.97
C LEU A 173 1.20 -0.37 10.57
N LEU A 174 0.59 -1.36 9.90
CA LEU A 174 0.85 -1.67 8.50
C LEU A 174 -0.14 -0.93 7.59
N ILE A 175 0.38 -0.24 6.58
CA ILE A 175 -0.36 0.55 5.59
C ILE A 175 0.07 0.19 4.17
N ASP A 176 -0.59 0.81 3.19
CA ASP A 176 -0.22 0.74 1.76
C ASP A 176 -0.52 -0.63 1.14
N TRP A 177 -1.81 -1.00 1.14
CA TRP A 177 -2.30 -2.28 0.64
C TRP A 177 -2.63 -2.26 -0.86
N ASP A 178 -2.20 -1.24 -1.59
CA ASP A 178 -2.56 -1.04 -2.99
C ASP A 178 -1.85 -1.98 -3.99
N LEU A 179 -0.77 -2.64 -3.55
CA LEU A 179 -0.08 -3.71 -4.28
C LEU A 179 -0.48 -5.11 -3.82
N SER A 180 -1.35 -5.18 -2.81
CA SER A 180 -1.80 -6.44 -2.25
C SER A 180 -2.63 -7.25 -3.24
N ILE A 181 -2.66 -8.56 -3.03
CA ILE A 181 -3.50 -9.47 -3.81
C ILE A 181 -4.35 -10.33 -2.89
N LYS A 182 -5.59 -10.56 -3.30
CA LYS A 182 -6.44 -11.58 -2.70
C LYS A 182 -6.00 -12.94 -3.25
N LEU A 183 -5.61 -13.83 -2.36
CA LEU A 183 -5.32 -15.21 -2.64
C LEU A 183 -6.62 -16.00 -2.67
N ILE A 184 -6.62 -17.06 -3.46
CA ILE A 184 -7.75 -17.97 -3.53
C ILE A 184 -7.76 -18.80 -2.25
N ASN A 185 -8.87 -18.76 -1.51
CA ASN A 185 -9.01 -19.58 -0.31
C ASN A 185 -8.92 -21.07 -0.71
N PRO A 186 -7.92 -21.80 -0.18
CA PRO A 186 -7.63 -23.16 -0.62
C PRO A 186 -8.75 -24.15 -0.30
N ASN A 187 -9.64 -23.81 0.62
CA ASN A 187 -10.78 -24.64 1.01
C ASN A 187 -11.99 -24.52 0.06
N THR A 188 -11.99 -23.54 -0.85
CA THR A 188 -13.16 -23.20 -1.68
C THR A 188 -12.99 -23.48 -3.17
N VAL A 189 -11.75 -23.67 -3.64
CA VAL A 189 -11.47 -23.81 -5.08
C VAL A 189 -10.50 -24.97 -5.32
N PRO A 190 -10.72 -25.82 -6.34
CA PRO A 190 -9.80 -26.90 -6.68
C PRO A 190 -8.38 -26.40 -6.96
N ILE A 191 -7.39 -27.21 -6.57
CA ILE A 191 -5.94 -26.93 -6.60
C ILE A 191 -5.46 -26.41 -7.97
N SER A 192 -6.12 -26.79 -9.07
CA SER A 192 -5.78 -26.37 -10.42
C SER A 192 -5.95 -24.87 -10.71
N LEU A 193 -6.75 -24.14 -9.91
CA LEU A 193 -6.96 -22.70 -10.05
C LEU A 193 -6.21 -21.87 -9.00
N GLN A 194 -5.70 -22.52 -7.95
CA GLN A 194 -5.03 -21.92 -6.79
C GLN A 194 -3.73 -21.18 -7.16
N SER A 195 -3.09 -21.55 -8.27
CA SER A 195 -1.75 -21.08 -8.67
C SER A 195 -1.75 -19.99 -9.74
N THR A 196 -2.89 -19.35 -10.04
CA THR A 196 -2.89 -18.23 -10.98
C THR A 196 -2.41 -16.96 -10.28
N CYS A 197 -1.11 -16.80 -10.26
CA CYS A 197 -0.48 -15.51 -10.01
C CYS A 197 -0.91 -14.55 -11.13
N LEU A 198 -1.93 -13.75 -10.85
CA LEU A 198 -2.53 -12.86 -11.84
C LEU A 198 -1.53 -11.81 -12.34
N GLN A 199 -0.41 -11.60 -11.64
CA GLN A 199 0.58 -10.56 -11.94
C GLN A 199 2.01 -11.03 -11.57
N PRO A 200 2.72 -11.74 -12.48
CA PRO A 200 4.07 -12.26 -12.21
C PRO A 200 5.15 -11.18 -12.15
N PHE A 201 4.85 -9.92 -12.49
CA PHE A 201 5.85 -8.87 -12.45
C PHE A 201 6.20 -8.49 -11.01
N PRO A 202 7.49 -8.47 -10.64
CA PRO A 202 7.93 -7.99 -9.33
C PRO A 202 7.43 -6.56 -9.09
N GLN A 203 6.57 -6.40 -8.08
CA GLN A 203 6.08 -5.12 -7.60
C GLN A 203 6.60 -4.88 -6.19
N GLY A 204 6.66 -3.61 -5.81
CA GLY A 204 7.09 -3.18 -4.49
C GLY A 204 8.43 -2.43 -4.50
N THR A 205 8.88 -2.12 -3.30
CA THR A 205 10.06 -1.29 -3.05
C THR A 205 11.33 -2.10 -3.23
N TRP A 206 12.08 -1.84 -4.32
CA TRP A 206 13.26 -2.61 -4.72
C TRP A 206 14.28 -2.85 -3.60
N GLN A 207 14.49 -1.86 -2.72
CA GLN A 207 15.44 -1.96 -1.60
C GLN A 207 15.07 -3.02 -0.56
N PHE A 208 13.80 -3.41 -0.49
CA PHE A 208 13.28 -4.38 0.47
C PHE A 208 12.78 -5.65 -0.21
N MET A 209 12.80 -5.73 -1.54
CA MET A 209 12.35 -6.91 -2.28
C MET A 209 13.22 -8.13 -1.98
N SER A 210 12.60 -9.31 -1.91
CA SER A 210 13.31 -10.57 -1.67
C SER A 210 14.33 -10.89 -2.75
N ALA A 211 15.39 -11.60 -2.38
CA ALA A 211 16.42 -12.03 -3.34
C ALA A 211 15.83 -12.92 -4.44
N ALA A 212 14.86 -13.77 -4.11
CA ALA A 212 14.22 -14.66 -5.07
C ALA A 212 13.44 -13.88 -6.15
N LEU A 213 12.67 -12.86 -5.76
CA LEU A 213 11.95 -11.99 -6.71
C LEU A 213 12.89 -11.13 -7.57
N LEU A 214 14.05 -10.75 -7.03
CA LEU A 214 15.06 -10.00 -7.77
C LEU A 214 15.85 -10.87 -8.77
N GLN A 215 15.96 -12.17 -8.51
CA GLN A 215 16.66 -13.13 -9.38
C GLN A 215 15.77 -13.66 -10.50
N ASP A 216 14.48 -13.86 -10.21
CA ASP A 216 13.52 -14.41 -11.15
C ASP A 216 12.33 -13.46 -11.34
N ASN A 217 12.27 -12.83 -12.51
CA ASN A 217 11.20 -11.91 -12.89
C ASN A 217 9.87 -12.61 -13.20
N GLU A 218 9.84 -13.94 -13.25
CA GLU A 218 8.63 -14.74 -13.43
C GLU A 218 8.13 -15.34 -12.11
N LYS A 219 8.93 -15.26 -11.04
CA LYS A 219 8.51 -15.71 -9.71
C LYS A 219 7.38 -14.84 -9.17
N CYS A 220 6.39 -15.51 -8.61
CA CYS A 220 5.31 -14.86 -7.90
C CYS A 220 5.65 -14.62 -6.44
N ASN A 221 5.18 -13.49 -5.92
CA ASN A 221 5.30 -13.16 -4.50
C ASN A 221 4.59 -14.22 -3.65
N GLU A 222 5.27 -14.68 -2.62
CA GLU A 222 4.78 -15.62 -1.62
C GLU A 222 4.90 -15.01 -0.21
N LEU A 223 4.39 -15.72 0.79
CA LEU A 223 4.46 -15.29 2.19
C LEU A 223 5.90 -15.06 2.65
N GLU A 224 6.81 -15.92 2.19
CA GLU A 224 8.23 -15.91 2.49
C GLU A 224 8.90 -14.63 1.98
N ASP A 225 8.46 -14.12 0.82
CA ASP A 225 9.02 -12.90 0.23
C ASP A 225 8.69 -11.66 1.06
N ASP A 226 7.45 -11.55 1.58
CA ASP A 226 7.07 -10.47 2.49
C ASP A 226 7.83 -10.57 3.83
N ARG A 227 8.11 -11.78 4.31
CA ARG A 227 8.90 -12.02 5.53
C ARG A 227 10.37 -11.66 5.33
N GLU A 228 10.95 -11.99 4.18
CA GLU A 228 12.30 -11.54 3.82
C GLU A 228 12.35 -10.01 3.73
N SER A 229 11.32 -9.40 3.14
CA SER A 229 11.20 -7.94 3.07
C SER A 229 11.19 -7.29 4.46
N CYS A 230 10.51 -7.90 5.45
CA CYS A 230 10.57 -7.46 6.85
C CYS A 230 12.00 -7.52 7.43
N LEU A 231 12.77 -8.57 7.12
CA LEU A 231 14.17 -8.66 7.54
C LEU A 231 15.02 -7.55 6.93
N HIS A 232 14.81 -7.23 5.65
CA HIS A 232 15.46 -6.10 4.98
C HIS A 232 15.07 -4.77 5.63
N VAL A 233 13.80 -4.58 5.99
CA VAL A 233 13.34 -3.37 6.72
C VAL A 233 14.05 -3.23 8.07
N LEU A 234 14.12 -4.31 8.85
CA LEU A 234 14.80 -4.32 10.15
C LEU A 234 16.28 -3.95 10.01
N THR A 235 17.00 -4.66 9.13
CA THR A 235 18.45 -4.49 8.96
C THR A 235 18.80 -3.13 8.36
N TRP A 236 18.12 -2.71 7.31
CA TRP A 236 18.35 -1.42 6.66
C TRP A 236 18.04 -0.25 7.59
N THR A 237 16.94 -0.32 8.34
CA THR A 237 16.58 0.77 9.27
C THR A 237 17.58 0.84 10.42
N ALA A 238 17.99 -0.31 10.96
CA ALA A 238 19.03 -0.38 11.97
C ALA A 238 20.35 0.23 11.46
N LEU A 239 20.81 -0.16 10.28
CA LEU A 239 22.08 0.31 9.73
C LEU A 239 22.06 1.79 9.34
N ARG A 240 20.91 2.34 8.94
CA ARG A 240 20.84 3.69 8.38
C ARG A 240 20.43 4.76 9.39
N PHE A 241 19.62 4.42 10.39
CA PHE A 241 18.99 5.40 11.29
C PHE A 241 19.40 5.24 12.75
N THR A 242 20.25 4.26 13.09
CA THR A 242 20.78 4.12 14.46
C THR A 242 22.17 4.74 14.57
N LYS A 243 22.57 5.08 15.80
CA LYS A 243 23.92 5.60 16.05
C LYS A 243 24.91 4.43 16.05
N HIS A 244 25.89 4.51 15.18
CA HIS A 244 27.04 3.61 15.18
C HIS A 244 28.08 4.12 16.19
N THR A 245 28.53 3.25 17.08
CA THR A 245 29.69 3.49 17.95
C THR A 245 30.95 2.97 17.31
#